data_AF-A0A536KMV0-F1
#
_entry.id   AF-A0A536KMV0-F1
#
_cell.length_a   1.000
_cell.length_b   1.000
_cell.length_c   1.000
_cell.angle_alpha   90.00
_cell.angle_beta   90.00
_cell.angle_gamma   90.00
#
_symmetry.space_group_name_H-M   'P 1'
#
loop_
_entity.id
_entity.type
_entity.pdbx_description
1 polymer ?
#
loop_
_entity_poly.entity_id
_entity_poly.type
_entity_poly.pdbx_seq_one_letter_code
_entity_poly.pdbx_strand_id
1 'polypeptide(L)'
;MAWPLGLDDLDRVGEAVGEGPTHLTVHHRADRFAVAFDHFHPPEVLPPARITLDIQHHGPGAVDWRGEVPLGCEVVDGRHGEYFIGVLYNLLKLLHILFAITAVGSNFSYGIWQALAGNDPQRNSFVLRGIKFVDDHVANPAYLLLLVSGLTLAGWHWSYTTHWIQAAIVLYVIAILFGFAVYSPALVRQIETLDREGITSAAYRNSAIRATAIGIGVMVPIVAILFMMVVKPALG
;
A
#
# COMPACT_ATOMS: atom_id res chain seq x y z
N MET A 1 16.16 18.33 -24.49
CA MET A 1 16.02 19.80 -24.33
C MET A 1 16.06 20.08 -22.84
N ALA A 2 17.19 20.61 -22.35
CA ALA A 2 17.48 20.75 -20.92
C ALA A 2 16.87 22.05 -20.36
N TRP A 3 16.35 22.00 -19.13
CA TRP A 3 15.71 23.13 -18.47
C TRP A 3 16.51 23.53 -17.21
N PRO A 4 16.94 24.79 -17.04
CA PRO A 4 17.50 25.27 -15.79
C PRO A 4 16.39 25.99 -14.99
N LEU A 5 16.06 25.52 -13.79
CA LEU A 5 15.32 26.31 -12.80
C LEU A 5 16.27 26.65 -11.67
N GLY A 6 16.52 27.96 -11.52
CA GLY A 6 17.40 28.55 -10.52
C GLY A 6 16.83 28.40 -9.12
N LEU A 7 17.74 28.18 -8.17
CA LEU A 7 17.48 27.99 -6.74
C LEU A 7 17.19 29.31 -6.00
N ASP A 8 17.11 30.43 -6.72
CA ASP A 8 17.02 31.77 -6.12
C ASP A 8 15.61 32.16 -5.64
N ASP A 9 14.59 31.35 -5.93
CA ASP A 9 13.18 31.66 -5.59
C ASP A 9 12.72 31.09 -4.23
N LEU A 10 13.56 30.29 -3.56
CA LEU A 10 13.22 29.66 -2.28
C LEU A 10 13.44 30.57 -1.06
N ASP A 11 14.34 31.55 -1.15
CA ASP A 11 14.62 32.44 -0.02
C ASP A 11 13.49 33.45 0.23
N ARG A 12 12.69 33.78 -0.79
CA ARG A 12 11.55 34.71 -0.66
C ARG A 12 10.34 34.11 0.07
N VAL A 13 10.23 32.79 0.13
CA VAL A 13 9.12 32.10 0.79
C VAL A 13 9.34 32.02 2.31
N GLY A 14 10.59 32.07 2.78
CA GLY A 14 10.91 32.06 4.20
C GLY A 14 10.49 33.31 4.95
N GLU A 15 10.45 34.47 4.27
CA GLU A 15 10.24 35.77 4.91
C GLU A 15 8.74 36.12 5.09
N ALA A 16 7.84 35.50 4.30
CA ALA A 16 6.40 35.74 4.37
C ALA A 16 5.67 34.93 5.48
N VAL A 17 6.37 34.03 6.19
CA VAL A 17 5.81 33.21 7.29
C VAL A 17 6.05 33.84 8.67
N GLY A 18 6.77 34.96 8.73
CA GLY A 18 7.25 35.56 9.99
C GLY A 18 6.28 36.47 10.75
N GLU A 19 5.18 36.97 10.16
CA GLU A 19 4.39 38.04 10.80
C GLU A 19 2.88 37.75 10.95
N GLY A 20 2.53 37.23 12.14
CA GLY A 20 1.33 37.58 12.94
C GLY A 20 0.01 36.80 12.71
N PRO A 21 -0.99 36.90 13.64
CA PRO A 21 -0.96 37.39 15.02
C PRO A 21 -1.48 36.39 16.07
N THR A 22 -0.94 36.55 17.28
CA THR A 22 -1.34 36.00 18.57
C THR A 22 -2.73 36.49 19.01
N HIS A 23 -3.79 35.70 18.89
CA HIS A 23 -4.92 35.67 19.85
C HIS A 23 -5.96 34.61 19.47
N LEU A 24 -5.87 33.40 20.01
CA LEU A 24 -7.00 32.49 20.11
C LEU A 24 -6.90 31.74 21.44
N THR A 25 -7.64 32.25 22.42
CA THR A 25 -7.84 31.67 23.74
C THR A 25 -8.62 30.36 23.63
N VAL A 26 -7.94 29.23 23.85
CA VAL A 26 -8.58 27.91 23.99
C VAL A 26 -9.05 27.77 25.44
N HIS A 27 -10.37 27.79 25.64
CA HIS A 27 -10.98 27.44 26.91
C HIS A 27 -10.81 25.93 27.18
N HIS A 28 -10.00 25.62 28.20
CA HIS A 28 -9.79 24.28 28.72
C HIS A 28 -11.00 23.87 29.57
N ARG A 29 -11.90 23.03 29.02
CA ARG A 29 -12.94 22.31 29.76
C ARG A 29 -12.53 20.84 29.81
N ALA A 30 -12.04 20.41 30.95
CA ALA A 30 -11.46 19.09 31.22
C ALA A 30 -12.24 18.43 32.35
N ASP A 31 -13.48 18.03 32.08
CA ASP A 31 -14.38 17.51 33.11
C ASP A 31 -15.61 16.91 32.44
N ARG A 32 -15.45 15.69 31.91
CA ARG A 32 -16.47 14.60 31.86
C ARG A 32 -15.97 13.47 30.97
N PHE A 33 -15.31 12.49 31.57
CA PHE A 33 -15.35 11.05 31.23
C PHE A 33 -14.62 10.29 32.35
N ALA A 34 -15.18 10.33 33.56
CA ALA A 34 -14.80 9.41 34.62
C ALA A 34 -15.60 8.11 34.38
N VAL A 35 -14.96 7.13 33.77
CA VAL A 35 -15.47 5.75 33.74
C VAL A 35 -15.08 5.11 35.07
N ALA A 36 -16.09 4.70 35.83
CA ALA A 36 -15.94 4.00 37.09
C ALA A 36 -15.26 2.64 36.86
N PHE A 37 -14.22 2.34 37.64
CA PHE A 37 -13.67 1.00 37.75
C PHE A 37 -14.62 0.16 38.61
N ASP A 38 -15.45 -0.65 37.95
CA ASP A 38 -16.20 -1.71 38.62
C ASP A 38 -15.23 -2.70 39.27
N HIS A 39 -15.52 -3.02 40.54
CA HIS A 39 -14.77 -3.95 41.36
C HIS A 39 -14.87 -5.37 40.80
N PHE A 40 -13.81 -5.85 40.15
CA PHE A 40 -13.65 -7.28 39.88
C PHE A 40 -13.13 -7.99 41.13
N HIS A 41 -13.97 -8.86 41.70
CA HIS A 41 -13.54 -9.85 42.69
C HIS A 41 -12.48 -10.79 42.07
N PRO A 42 -11.36 -11.05 42.77
CA PRO A 42 -10.40 -12.06 42.33
C PRO A 42 -11.01 -13.46 42.51
N PRO A 43 -10.86 -14.38 41.53
CA PRO A 43 -11.23 -15.77 41.73
C PRO A 43 -10.28 -16.42 42.75
N GLU A 44 -10.88 -17.06 43.74
CA GLU A 44 -10.26 -17.84 44.79
C GLU A 44 -9.41 -18.98 44.20
N VAL A 45 -8.10 -18.93 44.44
CA VAL A 45 -7.15 -19.93 43.96
C VAL A 45 -7.22 -21.15 44.88
N LEU A 46 -7.91 -22.20 44.42
CA LEU A 46 -7.86 -23.51 45.04
C LEU A 46 -6.45 -24.11 44.90
N PRO A 47 -5.91 -24.76 45.96
CA PRO A 47 -4.58 -25.39 45.89
C PRO A 47 -4.58 -26.54 44.88
N PRO A 48 -3.46 -26.77 44.16
CA PRO A 48 -3.37 -27.82 43.17
C PRO A 48 -3.58 -29.19 43.82
N ALA A 49 -4.54 -29.96 43.29
CA ALA A 49 -4.69 -31.36 43.58
C ALA A 49 -3.36 -32.08 43.31
N ARG A 50 -2.93 -32.92 44.28
CA ARG A 50 -1.75 -33.78 44.18
C ARG A 50 -1.74 -34.51 42.83
N ILE A 51 -0.79 -34.16 41.98
CA ILE A 51 -0.36 -35.04 40.90
C ILE A 51 0.39 -36.18 41.58
N THR A 52 -0.22 -37.36 41.66
CA THR A 52 0.51 -38.60 41.96
C THR A 52 1.45 -38.86 40.79
N LEU A 53 2.74 -38.55 40.99
CA LEU A 53 3.83 -39.03 40.14
C LEU A 53 3.90 -40.56 40.29
N ASP A 54 3.31 -41.28 39.34
CA ASP A 54 3.61 -42.70 39.14
C ASP A 54 5.03 -42.81 38.56
N ILE A 55 6.02 -42.88 39.46
CA ILE A 55 7.41 -43.14 39.09
C ILE A 55 7.52 -44.65 38.81
N GLN A 56 7.19 -45.04 37.59
CA GLN A 56 7.63 -46.32 37.06
C GLN A 56 9.16 -46.34 37.05
N HIS A 57 9.74 -47.12 37.95
CA HIS A 57 11.17 -47.44 37.98
C HIS A 57 11.50 -48.33 36.78
N HIS A 58 11.80 -47.72 35.62
CA HIS A 58 12.54 -48.41 34.56
C HIS A 58 13.99 -48.56 35.04
N GLY A 59 14.40 -49.80 35.31
CA GLY A 59 15.78 -50.14 35.66
C GLY A 59 16.78 -49.70 34.57
N PRO A 60 18.08 -49.59 34.89
CA PRO A 60 19.07 -49.05 33.98
C PRO A 60 19.29 -50.01 32.80
N GLY A 61 18.52 -49.82 31.73
CA GLY A 61 18.81 -50.37 30.43
C GLY A 61 20.04 -49.70 29.88
N ALA A 62 21.04 -50.50 29.50
CA ALA A 62 22.26 -50.05 28.87
C ALA A 62 21.95 -49.08 27.72
N VAL A 63 22.49 -47.86 27.83
CA VAL A 63 22.46 -46.90 26.73
C VAL A 63 23.35 -47.46 25.61
N ASP A 64 22.71 -47.98 24.58
CA ASP A 64 23.36 -48.37 23.34
C ASP A 64 23.80 -47.11 22.60
N TRP A 65 25.08 -46.76 22.74
CA TRP A 65 25.71 -45.64 22.03
C TRP A 65 26.09 -45.98 20.57
N ARG A 66 25.50 -47.02 19.95
CA ARG A 66 25.72 -47.33 18.54
C ARG A 66 24.45 -47.11 17.71
N GLY A 67 24.18 -45.86 17.33
CA GLY A 67 23.15 -45.63 16.32
C GLY A 67 22.84 -44.20 15.93
N GLU A 68 23.22 -43.19 16.71
CA GLU A 68 22.98 -41.81 16.32
C GLU A 68 24.12 -41.30 15.44
N VAL A 69 23.94 -41.52 14.13
CA VAL A 69 24.67 -40.81 13.08
C VAL A 69 24.61 -39.31 13.43
N PRO A 70 25.73 -38.60 13.60
CA PRO A 70 25.68 -37.18 13.88
C PRO A 70 24.91 -36.51 12.74
N LEU A 71 23.81 -35.83 13.07
CA LEU A 71 22.99 -35.08 12.11
C LEU A 71 23.92 -34.21 11.27
N GLY A 72 24.21 -34.67 10.06
CA GLY A 72 25.31 -34.19 9.25
C GLY A 72 25.12 -32.71 8.91
N CYS A 73 26.25 -32.01 8.69
CA CYS A 73 26.27 -30.64 8.20
C CYS A 73 25.34 -30.40 7.00
N GLU A 74 25.03 -31.44 6.22
CA GLU A 74 24.07 -31.45 5.11
C GLU A 74 22.61 -31.15 5.52
N VAL A 75 22.13 -31.66 6.67
CA VAL A 75 20.77 -31.38 7.19
C VAL A 75 20.69 -29.98 7.79
N VAL A 76 21.81 -29.47 8.31
CA VAL A 76 21.92 -28.09 8.79
C VAL A 76 21.96 -27.12 7.59
N ASP A 77 22.74 -27.41 6.56
CA ASP A 77 22.85 -26.58 5.35
C ASP A 77 21.51 -26.51 4.58
N GLY A 78 20.82 -27.65 4.43
CA GLY A 78 19.48 -27.71 3.83
C GLY A 78 18.44 -26.85 4.57
N ARG A 79 18.48 -26.84 5.91
CA ARG A 79 17.62 -25.96 6.72
C ARG A 79 17.91 -24.49 6.48
N HIS A 80 19.18 -24.08 6.42
CA HIS A 80 19.55 -22.68 6.15
C HIS A 80 19.07 -22.23 4.77
N GLY A 81 19.15 -23.10 3.76
CA GLY A 81 18.59 -22.85 2.43
C GLY A 81 17.07 -22.61 2.47
N GLU A 82 16.31 -23.49 3.14
CA GLU A 82 14.85 -23.35 3.28
C GLU A 82 14.45 -22.07 4.03
N TYR A 83 15.16 -21.74 5.11
CA TYR A 83 14.91 -20.49 5.83
C TYR A 83 15.20 -19.26 4.96
N PHE A 84 16.31 -19.26 4.22
CA PHE A 84 16.68 -18.15 3.34
C PHE A 84 15.63 -17.93 2.23
N ILE A 85 15.17 -19.01 1.59
CA ILE A 85 14.09 -18.93 0.60
C ILE A 85 12.79 -18.43 1.21
N GLY A 86 12.43 -18.88 2.42
CA GLY A 86 11.26 -18.39 3.15
C GLY A 86 11.35 -16.90 3.48
N VAL A 87 12.53 -16.42 3.91
CA VAL A 87 12.78 -14.98 4.16
C VAL A 87 12.67 -14.18 2.88
N LEU A 88 13.28 -14.64 1.79
CA LEU A 88 13.22 -13.96 0.48
C LEU A 88 11.79 -13.85 -0.03
N TYR A 89 11.00 -14.93 0.08
CA TYR A 89 9.59 -14.93 -0.28
C TYR A 89 8.80 -13.89 0.51
N ASN A 90 9.01 -13.82 1.83
CA ASN A 90 8.33 -12.84 2.68
C ASN A 90 8.76 -11.39 2.37
N LEU A 91 10.04 -11.16 2.05
CA LEU A 91 10.52 -9.85 1.63
C LEU A 91 9.92 -9.43 0.28
N LEU A 92 9.87 -10.33 -0.69
CA LEU A 92 9.24 -10.06 -1.98
C LEU A 92 7.74 -9.78 -1.82
N LYS A 93 7.05 -10.52 -0.94
CA LYS A 93 5.65 -10.28 -0.60
C LYS A 93 5.44 -8.93 0.09
N LEU A 94 6.32 -8.55 1.02
CA LEU A 94 6.30 -7.23 1.64
C LEU A 94 6.45 -6.14 0.57
N LEU A 95 7.42 -6.29 -0.32
CA LEU A 95 7.69 -5.34 -1.38
C LEU A 95 6.51 -5.24 -2.37
N HIS A 96 5.89 -6.36 -2.72
CA HIS A 96 4.67 -6.41 -3.54
C HIS A 96 3.53 -5.60 -2.90
N ILE A 97 3.28 -5.80 -1.60
CA ILE A 97 2.25 -5.05 -0.87
C ILE A 97 2.60 -3.56 -0.79
N LEU A 98 3.88 -3.23 -0.58
CA LEU A 98 4.34 -1.84 -0.56
C LEU A 98 4.07 -1.14 -1.89
N PHE A 99 4.38 -1.78 -3.02
CA PHE A 99 4.07 -1.24 -4.34
C PHE A 99 2.57 -1.08 -4.58
N ALA A 100 1.76 -2.02 -4.11
CA ALA A 100 0.30 -1.90 -4.19
C ALA A 100 -0.20 -0.67 -3.43
N ILE A 101 0.25 -0.48 -2.20
CA ILE A 101 -0.14 0.67 -1.36
C ILE A 101 0.36 1.98 -1.96
N THR A 102 1.60 2.02 -2.46
CA THR A 102 2.16 3.24 -3.08
C THR A 102 1.40 3.65 -4.33
N ALA A 103 1.14 2.71 -5.24
CA ALA A 103 0.44 3.00 -6.49
C ALA A 103 -1.02 3.41 -6.23
N VAL A 104 -1.75 2.62 -5.45
CA VAL A 104 -3.17 2.88 -5.16
C VAL A 104 -3.34 4.11 -4.26
N GLY A 105 -2.49 4.27 -3.25
CA GLY A 105 -2.54 5.40 -2.32
C GLY A 105 -2.28 6.74 -2.99
N SER A 106 -1.37 6.77 -3.97
CA SER A 106 -1.10 7.95 -4.78
C SER A 106 -2.33 8.31 -5.63
N ASN A 107 -2.94 7.35 -6.31
CA ASN A 107 -4.15 7.59 -7.10
C ASN A 107 -5.35 8.08 -6.27
N PHE A 108 -5.52 7.57 -5.04
CA PHE A 108 -6.56 8.05 -4.12
C PHE A 108 -6.34 9.49 -3.67
N SER A 109 -5.09 9.95 -3.53
CA SER A 109 -4.80 11.31 -3.06
C SER A 109 -5.01 12.38 -4.12
N TYR A 110 -4.93 12.04 -5.41
CA TYR A 110 -5.07 13.00 -6.51
C TYR A 110 -6.40 13.74 -6.51
N GLY A 111 -7.51 13.06 -6.22
CA GLY A 111 -8.82 13.69 -6.12
C GLY A 111 -8.89 14.73 -5.00
N ILE A 112 -8.21 14.46 -3.87
CA ILE A 112 -8.12 15.39 -2.74
C ILE A 112 -7.32 16.62 -3.15
N TRP A 113 -6.15 16.43 -3.79
CA TRP A 113 -5.31 17.55 -4.24
C TRP A 113 -6.03 18.43 -5.26
N GLN A 114 -6.76 17.82 -6.19
CA GLN A 114 -7.56 18.54 -7.18
C GLN A 114 -8.74 19.28 -6.54
N ALA A 115 -9.41 18.70 -5.54
CA ALA A 115 -10.46 19.38 -4.79
C ALA A 115 -9.92 20.60 -4.01
N LEU A 116 -8.75 20.46 -3.39
CA LEU A 116 -8.07 21.56 -2.70
C LEU A 116 -7.60 22.66 -3.67
N ALA A 117 -7.30 22.31 -4.93
CA ALA A 117 -6.94 23.27 -5.97
C ALA A 117 -8.08 24.27 -6.31
N GLY A 118 -9.33 23.88 -6.10
CA GLY A 118 -10.49 24.75 -6.32
C GLY A 118 -10.59 25.27 -7.77
N ASN A 119 -11.08 26.50 -7.95
CA ASN A 119 -11.19 27.15 -9.27
C ASN A 119 -10.04 28.12 -9.57
N ASP A 120 -8.93 28.02 -8.84
CA ASP A 120 -7.75 28.87 -9.04
C ASP A 120 -6.89 28.29 -10.18
N PRO A 121 -6.69 29.01 -11.31
CA PRO A 121 -5.92 28.51 -12.45
C PRO A 121 -4.48 28.15 -12.09
N GLN A 122 -3.84 28.96 -11.25
CA GLN A 122 -2.42 28.80 -10.92
C GLN A 122 -2.23 27.58 -10.01
N ARG A 123 -3.12 27.42 -9.02
CA ARG A 123 -3.11 26.26 -8.12
C ARG A 123 -3.43 24.96 -8.85
N ASN A 124 -4.39 24.98 -9.79
CA ASN A 124 -4.72 23.79 -10.59
C ASN A 124 -3.57 23.36 -11.50
N SER A 125 -2.90 24.31 -12.17
CA SER A 125 -1.75 23.99 -13.02
C SER A 125 -0.63 23.34 -12.22
N PHE A 126 -0.31 23.89 -11.04
CA PHE A 126 0.67 23.30 -10.12
C PHE A 126 0.26 21.89 -9.68
N VAL A 127 -0.99 21.69 -9.25
CA VAL A 127 -1.49 20.40 -8.78
C VAL A 127 -1.48 19.35 -9.91
N LEU A 128 -1.95 19.69 -11.11
CA LEU A 128 -1.97 18.75 -12.24
C LEU A 128 -0.55 18.33 -12.66
N ARG A 129 0.40 19.27 -12.68
CA ARG A 129 1.82 18.97 -12.96
C ARG A 129 2.44 18.11 -11.85
N GLY A 130 2.10 18.39 -10.59
CA GLY A 130 2.52 17.58 -9.44
C GLY A 130 1.98 16.15 -9.51
N ILE A 131 0.69 15.98 -9.82
CA ILE A 131 0.07 14.67 -10.05
C ILE A 131 0.80 13.93 -11.15
N LYS A 132 1.04 14.57 -12.30
CA LYS A 132 1.76 13.96 -13.42
C LYS A 132 3.17 13.51 -13.02
N PHE A 133 3.89 14.33 -12.26
CA PHE A 133 5.22 13.98 -11.78
C PHE A 133 5.19 12.71 -10.90
N VAL A 134 4.24 12.64 -9.95
CA VAL A 134 4.06 11.46 -9.08
C VAL A 134 3.64 10.25 -9.91
N ASP A 135 2.75 10.42 -10.89
CA ASP A 135 2.35 9.34 -11.80
C ASP A 135 3.56 8.77 -12.55
N ASP A 136 4.36 9.62 -13.18
CA ASP A 136 5.48 9.20 -14.02
C ASP A 136 6.62 8.54 -13.22
N HIS A 137 6.91 9.04 -12.01
CA HIS A 137 8.12 8.65 -11.25
C HIS A 137 7.84 7.72 -10.07
N VAL A 138 6.59 7.62 -9.62
CA VAL A 138 6.23 6.86 -8.41
C VAL A 138 5.14 5.84 -8.73
N ALA A 139 3.96 6.28 -9.17
CA ALA A 139 2.83 5.38 -9.33
C ALA A 139 3.03 4.37 -10.48
N ASN A 140 3.44 4.84 -11.66
CA ASN A 140 3.65 3.97 -12.83
C ASN A 140 4.79 2.95 -12.61
N PRO A 141 5.96 3.33 -12.06
CA PRO A 141 6.97 2.36 -11.68
C PRO A 141 6.48 1.37 -10.62
N ALA A 142 5.72 1.84 -9.61
CA ALA A 142 5.14 0.96 -8.61
C ALA A 142 4.15 -0.03 -9.21
N TYR A 143 3.31 0.37 -10.17
CA TYR A 143 2.47 -0.56 -10.93
C TYR A 143 3.32 -1.62 -11.64
N LEU A 144 4.32 -1.22 -12.42
CA LEU A 144 5.16 -2.17 -13.14
C LEU A 144 5.83 -3.19 -12.18
N LEU A 145 6.41 -2.71 -11.08
CA LEU A 145 7.06 -3.55 -10.09
C LEU A 145 6.07 -4.43 -9.32
N LEU A 146 4.85 -3.95 -9.08
CA LEU A 146 3.76 -4.74 -8.52
C LEU A 146 3.41 -5.94 -9.41
N LEU A 147 3.33 -5.74 -10.73
CA LEU A 147 3.08 -6.84 -11.66
C LEU A 147 4.21 -7.88 -11.62
N VAL A 148 5.46 -7.42 -11.75
CA VAL A 148 6.64 -8.31 -11.76
C VAL A 148 6.73 -9.11 -10.47
N SER A 149 6.60 -8.45 -9.32
CA SER A 149 6.62 -9.13 -8.01
C SER A 149 5.45 -10.09 -7.85
N GLY A 150 4.24 -9.72 -8.32
CA GLY A 150 3.05 -10.57 -8.23
C GLY A 150 3.17 -11.85 -9.06
N LEU A 151 3.66 -11.73 -10.30
CA LEU A 151 3.92 -12.88 -11.17
C LEU A 151 5.01 -13.80 -10.60
N THR A 152 6.03 -13.22 -9.96
CA THR A 152 7.11 -13.98 -9.32
C THR A 152 6.59 -14.76 -8.11
N LEU A 153 5.79 -14.13 -7.24
CA LEU A 153 5.16 -14.79 -6.09
C LEU A 153 4.18 -15.89 -6.52
N ALA A 154 3.39 -15.62 -7.56
CA ALA A 154 2.47 -16.60 -8.12
C ALA A 154 3.23 -17.83 -8.61
N GLY A 155 4.32 -17.68 -9.35
CA GLY A 155 5.12 -18.82 -9.86
C GLY A 155 5.83 -19.63 -8.78
N TRP A 156 6.07 -19.06 -7.61
CA TRP A 156 6.78 -19.76 -6.53
C TRP A 156 5.88 -20.67 -5.70
N HIS A 157 4.68 -20.20 -5.34
CA HIS A 157 3.85 -20.85 -4.32
C HIS A 157 2.41 -21.13 -4.77
N TRP A 158 1.99 -20.60 -5.91
CA TRP A 158 0.65 -20.80 -6.45
C TRP A 158 0.71 -21.33 -7.89
N SER A 159 -0.42 -21.83 -8.38
CA SER A 159 -0.56 -22.08 -9.82
C SER A 159 -1.07 -20.82 -10.50
N TYR A 160 -0.49 -20.43 -11.63
CA TYR A 160 -1.06 -19.38 -12.48
C TYR A 160 -2.48 -19.72 -12.96
N THR A 161 -2.92 -20.97 -12.86
CA THR A 161 -4.28 -21.41 -13.23
C THR A 161 -5.32 -21.19 -12.13
N THR A 162 -4.91 -20.73 -10.94
CA THR A 162 -5.87 -20.39 -9.89
C THR A 162 -6.77 -19.25 -10.37
N HIS A 163 -8.09 -19.49 -10.40
CA HIS A 163 -9.05 -18.60 -11.08
C HIS A 163 -8.99 -17.14 -10.62
N TRP A 164 -8.82 -16.87 -9.31
CA TRP A 164 -8.68 -15.50 -8.82
C TRP A 164 -7.37 -14.83 -9.25
N ILE A 165 -6.28 -15.59 -9.43
CA ILE A 165 -4.99 -15.08 -9.94
C ILE A 165 -5.14 -14.74 -11.42
N GLN A 166 -5.74 -15.62 -12.22
CA GLN A 166 -5.97 -15.36 -13.65
C GLN A 166 -6.85 -14.13 -13.85
N ALA A 167 -7.97 -14.05 -13.13
CA ALA A 167 -8.87 -12.91 -13.20
C ALA A 167 -8.17 -11.61 -12.80
N ALA A 168 -7.37 -11.63 -11.72
CA ALA A 168 -6.59 -10.47 -11.31
C ALA A 168 -5.56 -10.04 -12.37
N ILE A 169 -4.83 -10.98 -13.00
CA ILE A 169 -3.86 -10.67 -14.06
C ILE A 169 -4.56 -10.08 -15.28
N VAL A 170 -5.66 -10.67 -15.74
CA VAL A 170 -6.43 -10.17 -16.89
C VAL A 170 -6.94 -8.76 -16.60
N LEU A 171 -7.53 -8.55 -15.43
CA LEU A 171 -8.06 -7.25 -15.03
C LEU A 171 -6.94 -6.21 -14.90
N TYR A 172 -5.77 -6.62 -14.42
CA TYR A 172 -4.58 -5.78 -14.33
C TYR A 172 -4.05 -5.35 -15.69
N VAL A 173 -3.94 -6.28 -16.65
CA VAL A 173 -3.54 -5.98 -18.03
C VAL A 173 -4.53 -5.01 -18.68
N ILE A 174 -5.84 -5.24 -18.51
CA ILE A 174 -6.87 -4.33 -19.00
C ILE A 174 -6.70 -2.93 -18.38
N ALA A 175 -6.49 -2.84 -17.07
CA ALA A 175 -6.31 -1.57 -16.37
C ALA A 175 -5.07 -0.81 -16.86
N ILE A 176 -3.94 -1.49 -17.06
CA ILE A 176 -2.72 -0.89 -17.64
C ILE A 176 -2.97 -0.38 -19.05
N LEU A 177 -3.54 -1.22 -19.93
CA LEU A 177 -3.80 -0.84 -21.31
C LEU A 177 -4.74 0.36 -21.39
N PHE A 178 -5.77 0.38 -20.55
CA PHE A 178 -6.69 1.52 -20.44
C PHE A 178 -5.99 2.78 -19.88
N GLY A 179 -5.12 2.63 -18.89
CA GLY A 179 -4.31 3.71 -18.33
C GLY A 179 -3.42 4.39 -19.38
N PHE A 180 -2.70 3.60 -20.17
CA PHE A 180 -1.84 4.12 -21.24
C PHE A 180 -2.61 4.64 -22.45
N ALA A 181 -3.65 3.94 -22.91
CA ALA A 181 -4.36 4.28 -24.14
C ALA A 181 -5.42 5.38 -23.95
N VAL A 182 -6.00 5.51 -22.75
CA VAL A 182 -7.15 6.39 -22.49
C VAL A 182 -6.83 7.45 -21.46
N TYR A 183 -6.32 7.07 -20.28
CA TYR A 183 -6.11 8.01 -19.18
C TYR A 183 -4.98 9.00 -19.48
N SER A 184 -3.81 8.51 -19.91
CA SER A 184 -2.66 9.38 -20.22
C SER A 184 -2.96 10.44 -21.30
N PRO A 185 -3.55 10.08 -22.47
CA PRO A 185 -3.94 11.08 -23.47
C PRO A 185 -5.05 12.02 -22.98
N ALA A 186 -5.98 11.54 -22.15
CA ALA A 186 -7.04 12.38 -21.59
C ALA A 186 -6.48 13.45 -20.65
N LEU A 187 -5.50 13.10 -19.81
CA LEU A 187 -4.84 14.03 -18.89
C LEU A 187 -4.07 15.11 -19.66
N VAL A 188 -3.31 14.72 -20.69
CA VAL A 188 -2.60 15.69 -21.56
C VAL A 188 -3.57 16.67 -22.22
N ARG A 189 -4.68 16.18 -22.78
CA ARG A 189 -5.71 17.05 -23.38
C ARG A 189 -6.36 17.98 -22.35
N GLN A 190 -6.54 17.54 -21.11
CA GLN A 190 -7.08 18.38 -20.04
C GLN A 190 -6.12 19.53 -19.70
N ILE A 191 -4.82 19.25 -19.61
CA ILE A 191 -3.78 20.26 -19.37
C ILE A 191 -3.72 21.25 -20.55
N GLU A 192 -3.73 20.77 -21.80
CA GLU A 192 -3.74 21.65 -22.98
C GLU A 192 -4.99 22.55 -23.03
N THR A 193 -6.15 22.02 -22.65
CA THR A 193 -7.40 22.81 -22.61
C THR A 193 -7.36 23.85 -21.50
N LEU A 194 -6.81 23.49 -20.33
CA LEU A 194 -6.60 24.43 -19.23
C LEU A 194 -5.68 25.58 -19.65
N ASP A 195 -4.57 25.27 -20.34
CA ASP A 195 -3.59 26.27 -20.79
C ASP A 195 -4.16 27.18 -21.90
N ARG A 196 -5.04 26.67 -22.78
CA ARG A 196 -5.62 27.44 -23.89
C ARG A 196 -6.84 28.27 -23.53
N GLU A 197 -7.78 27.69 -22.79
CA GLU A 197 -9.13 28.26 -22.60
C GLU A 197 -9.36 28.74 -21.16
N GLY A 198 -8.46 28.39 -20.23
CA GLY A 198 -8.57 28.72 -18.83
C GLY A 198 -9.61 27.89 -18.07
N ILE A 199 -9.52 27.94 -16.74
CA ILE A 199 -10.27 27.09 -15.82
C ILE A 199 -11.78 27.35 -15.80
N THR A 200 -12.21 28.55 -16.20
CA THR A 200 -13.61 28.97 -16.22
C THR A 200 -14.35 28.53 -17.48
N SER A 201 -13.63 28.02 -18.48
CA SER A 201 -14.20 27.58 -19.75
C SER A 201 -15.12 26.35 -19.59
N ALA A 202 -16.18 26.30 -20.39
CA ALA A 202 -17.05 25.11 -20.46
C ALA A 202 -16.29 23.88 -20.98
N ALA A 203 -15.29 24.07 -21.85
CA ALA A 203 -14.46 23.00 -22.37
C ALA A 203 -13.56 22.37 -21.31
N TYR A 204 -12.97 23.17 -20.40
CA TYR A 204 -12.23 22.64 -19.26
C TYR A 204 -13.15 21.85 -18.33
N ARG A 205 -14.34 22.39 -18.03
CA ARG A 205 -15.32 21.70 -17.15
C ARG A 205 -15.73 20.34 -17.71
N ASN A 206 -16.03 20.26 -19.00
CA ASN A 206 -16.34 18.98 -19.65
C ASN A 206 -15.13 18.03 -19.68
N SER A 207 -13.92 18.55 -19.88
CA SER A 207 -12.69 17.76 -19.84
C SER A 207 -12.40 17.23 -18.44
N ALA A 208 -12.64 18.02 -17.40
CA ALA A 208 -12.48 17.62 -16.00
C ALA A 208 -13.50 16.53 -15.61
N ILE A 209 -14.78 16.67 -15.98
CA ILE A 209 -15.78 15.62 -15.75
C ILE A 209 -15.38 14.32 -16.46
N ARG A 210 -14.89 14.41 -17.70
CA ARG A 210 -14.42 13.25 -18.45
C ARG A 210 -13.20 12.60 -17.79
N ALA A 211 -12.23 13.39 -17.34
CA ALA A 211 -11.05 12.91 -16.65
C ALA A 211 -11.41 12.20 -15.34
N THR A 212 -12.33 12.77 -14.55
CA THR A 212 -12.86 12.12 -13.34
C THR A 212 -13.56 10.80 -13.64
N ALA A 213 -14.42 10.77 -14.67
CA ALA A 213 -15.10 9.54 -15.07
C ALA A 213 -14.12 8.44 -15.51
N ILE A 214 -13.09 8.81 -16.27
CA ILE A 214 -12.01 7.90 -16.68
C ILE A 214 -11.22 7.42 -15.45
N GLY A 215 -10.89 8.32 -14.51
CA GLY A 215 -10.21 7.99 -13.27
C GLY A 215 -11.01 6.99 -12.41
N ILE A 216 -12.30 7.22 -12.23
CA ILE A 216 -13.21 6.27 -11.55
C ILE A 216 -13.22 4.93 -12.29
N GLY A 217 -13.32 4.95 -13.62
CA GLY A 217 -13.30 3.76 -14.46
C GLY A 217 -12.02 2.93 -14.30
N VAL A 218 -10.88 3.57 -14.03
CA VAL A 218 -9.59 2.89 -13.71
C VAL A 218 -9.55 2.41 -12.26
N MET A 219 -10.12 3.15 -11.32
CA MET A 219 -10.09 2.77 -9.89
C MET A 219 -10.96 1.57 -9.56
N VAL A 220 -12.11 1.39 -10.22
CA VAL A 220 -12.99 0.22 -10.03
C VAL A 220 -12.25 -1.12 -10.24
N PRO A 221 -11.58 -1.38 -11.37
CA PRO A 221 -10.85 -2.62 -11.58
C PRO A 221 -9.69 -2.78 -10.60
N ILE A 222 -9.00 -1.69 -10.24
CA ILE A 222 -7.92 -1.72 -9.22
C ILE A 222 -8.46 -2.22 -7.87
N VAL A 223 -9.59 -1.67 -7.41
CA VAL A 223 -10.23 -2.11 -6.15
C VAL A 223 -10.69 -3.55 -6.23
N ALA A 224 -11.22 -3.99 -7.38
CA ALA A 224 -11.59 -5.39 -7.59
C ALA A 224 -10.38 -6.34 -7.55
N ILE A 225 -9.23 -5.95 -8.13
CA ILE A 225 -7.97 -6.70 -8.04
C ILE A 225 -7.53 -6.81 -6.58
N LEU A 226 -7.56 -5.71 -5.82
CA LEU A 226 -7.23 -5.72 -4.39
C LEU A 226 -8.15 -6.66 -3.61
N PHE A 227 -9.46 -6.59 -3.85
CA PHE A 227 -10.44 -7.49 -3.22
C PHE A 227 -10.10 -8.96 -3.52
N MET A 228 -9.82 -9.30 -4.77
CA MET A 228 -9.41 -10.66 -5.16
C MET A 228 -8.13 -11.12 -4.45
N MET A 229 -7.12 -10.25 -4.35
CA MET A 229 -5.84 -10.56 -3.71
C MET A 229 -5.95 -10.74 -2.19
N VAL A 230 -6.85 -9.98 -1.55
CA VAL A 230 -7.05 -10.00 -0.10
C VAL A 230 -8.00 -11.11 0.32
N VAL A 231 -9.18 -11.18 -0.31
CA VAL A 231 -10.25 -12.13 0.06
C VAL A 231 -9.99 -13.51 -0.53
N LYS A 232 -9.23 -13.59 -1.64
CA LYS A 232 -8.91 -14.84 -2.34
C LYS A 232 -10.15 -15.71 -2.54
N PRO A 233 -11.20 -15.18 -3.19
CA PRO A 233 -12.41 -15.93 -3.38
C PRO A 233 -12.08 -17.22 -4.12
N ALA A 234 -12.61 -18.34 -3.61
CA ALA A 234 -12.67 -19.57 -4.38
C ALA A 234 -13.71 -19.36 -5.50
N LEU A 235 -13.29 -18.65 -6.54
CA LEU A 235 -13.96 -18.70 -7.83
C LEU A 235 -13.71 -20.13 -8.32
N GLY A 236 -14.72 -20.98 -8.12
CA GLY A 236 -14.69 -22.39 -8.48
C GLY A 236 -14.62 -22.62 -9.98
#